data_AF-A0AAU6ZQU9-F1
#
_entry.id   AF-A0AAU6ZQU9-F1
#
_cell.length_a   1.000
_cell.length_b   1.000
_cell.length_c   1.000
_cell.angle_alpha   90.00
_cell.angle_beta   90.00
_cell.angle_gamma   90.00
#
_symmetry.space_group_name_H-M   'P 1'
#
loop_
_entity.id
_entity.type
_entity.pdbx_description
1 polymer ?
#
loop_
_entity_poly.entity_id
_entity_poly.type
_entity_poly.pdbx_seq_one_letter_code
_entity_poly.pdbx_strand_id
1 'polypeptide(L)'
;MDATVREIGERVVGALEAAGYARLTVFEYDKWIRRLEDLSREQDGIYTPGLGAEFASMTMSPRTGRFSNQRRKAHRRLVDLFDSCLLSGTVDLSLKRHGEERAVPQSQEFIPLLASWSDEIEERGLAAATRSAYGPRPGLTCCIWRPTASPR
;
A
#
# COMPACT_ATOMS: atom_id res chain seq x y z
N MET A 1 7.93 -4.55 -20.71
CA MET A 1 7.47 -5.95 -20.84
C MET A 1 5.99 -5.87 -20.59
N ASP A 2 5.18 -6.03 -21.63
CA ASP A 2 3.73 -5.88 -21.51
C ASP A 2 3.21 -7.21 -20.97
N ALA A 3 2.73 -7.20 -19.73
CA ALA A 3 2.22 -8.36 -19.05
C ALA A 3 0.76 -8.10 -18.67
N THR A 4 -0.10 -9.09 -18.93
CA THR A 4 -1.51 -8.96 -18.62
C THR A 4 -1.73 -9.08 -17.12
N VAL A 5 -2.78 -8.43 -16.61
CA VAL A 5 -3.19 -8.54 -15.20
C VAL A 5 -3.39 -10.01 -14.81
N ARG A 6 -3.99 -10.79 -15.71
CA ARG A 6 -4.24 -12.22 -15.52
C ARG A 6 -2.94 -13.02 -15.36
N GLU A 7 -1.96 -12.83 -16.24
CA GLU A 7 -0.68 -13.56 -16.17
C GLU A 7 0.10 -13.25 -14.88
N ILE A 8 0.14 -11.98 -14.48
CA ILE A 8 0.77 -11.59 -13.21
C ILE A 8 -0.03 -12.15 -12.03
N GLY A 9 -1.36 -12.09 -12.10
CA GLY A 9 -2.27 -12.64 -11.08
C GLY A 9 -2.07 -14.13 -10.84
N GLU A 10 -1.98 -14.93 -11.90
CA GLU A 10 -1.71 -16.37 -11.83
C GLU A 10 -0.36 -16.66 -11.15
N ARG A 11 0.68 -15.88 -11.48
CA ARG A 11 1.99 -16.00 -10.83
C ARG A 11 1.92 -15.66 -9.34
N VAL A 12 1.17 -14.63 -8.97
CA VAL A 12 0.99 -14.23 -7.56
C VAL A 12 0.23 -15.31 -6.78
N VAL A 13 -0.86 -15.84 -7.33
CA VAL A 13 -1.62 -16.94 -6.71
C VAL A 13 -0.75 -18.17 -6.54
N GLY A 14 -0.04 -18.60 -7.60
CA GLY A 14 0.86 -19.75 -7.54
C GLY A 14 1.98 -19.58 -6.52
N ALA A 15 2.55 -18.36 -6.40
CA ALA A 15 3.55 -18.06 -5.38
C ALA A 15 2.98 -18.16 -3.96
N LEU A 16 1.77 -17.63 -3.72
CA LEU A 16 1.12 -17.71 -2.40
C LEU A 16 0.80 -19.15 -1.99
N GLU A 17 0.33 -19.97 -2.94
CA GLU A 17 0.08 -21.40 -2.70
C GLU A 17 1.38 -22.16 -2.40
N ALA A 18 2.44 -21.93 -3.18
CA ALA A 18 3.74 -22.55 -2.95
C ALA A 18 4.36 -22.16 -1.60
N ALA A 19 4.11 -20.93 -1.14
CA ALA A 19 4.54 -20.44 0.18
C ALA A 19 3.66 -20.93 1.34
N GLY A 20 2.61 -21.72 1.08
CA GLY A 20 1.76 -22.32 2.11
C GLY A 20 0.80 -21.34 2.80
N TYR A 21 0.42 -20.24 2.14
CA TYR A 21 -0.60 -19.33 2.67
C TYR A 21 -1.95 -20.05 2.82
N ALA A 22 -2.76 -19.59 3.78
CA ALA A 22 -4.08 -20.15 4.00
C ALA A 22 -4.98 -19.97 2.76
N ARG A 23 -5.78 -21.00 2.43
CA ARG A 23 -6.71 -20.96 1.27
C ARG A 23 -7.63 -19.74 1.26
N LEU A 24 -8.10 -19.30 2.43
CA LEU A 24 -8.91 -18.08 2.54
C LEU A 24 -8.15 -16.82 2.10
N THR A 25 -6.86 -16.75 2.41
CA THR A 25 -6.01 -15.64 1.96
C THR A 25 -5.84 -15.67 0.46
N VAL A 26 -5.51 -16.84 -0.11
CA VAL A 26 -5.39 -17.01 -1.57
C VAL A 26 -6.70 -16.62 -2.28
N PHE A 27 -7.85 -17.03 -1.74
CA PHE A 27 -9.16 -16.69 -2.27
C PHE A 27 -9.49 -15.19 -2.22
N GLU A 28 -9.05 -14.47 -1.18
CA GLU A 28 -9.21 -13.02 -1.13
C GLU A 28 -8.32 -12.30 -2.17
N TYR A 29 -7.10 -12.80 -2.40
CA TYR A 29 -6.24 -12.29 -3.47
C TYR A 29 -6.86 -12.53 -4.85
N ASP A 30 -7.39 -13.72 -5.11
CA ASP A 30 -8.09 -14.03 -6.36
C ASP A 30 -9.25 -13.05 -6.63
N LYS A 31 -10.07 -12.73 -5.62
CA LYS A 31 -11.12 -11.71 -5.76
C LYS A 31 -10.58 -10.34 -6.13
N TRP A 32 -9.48 -9.92 -5.52
CA TRP A 32 -8.89 -8.61 -5.80
C TRP A 32 -8.26 -8.57 -7.19
N ILE A 33 -7.63 -9.66 -7.62
CA ILE A 33 -7.07 -9.83 -8.97
C ILE A 33 -8.18 -9.75 -10.01
N ARG A 34 -9.30 -10.48 -9.84
CA ARG A 34 -10.45 -10.38 -10.76
C ARG A 34 -10.99 -8.96 -10.87
N ARG A 35 -11.04 -8.24 -9.75
CA ARG A 35 -11.48 -6.84 -9.76
C ARG A 35 -10.49 -5.93 -10.49
N LEU A 36 -9.19 -6.18 -10.34
CA LEU A 36 -8.16 -5.47 -11.09
C LEU A 36 -8.23 -5.80 -12.59
N GLU A 37 -8.53 -7.05 -12.94
CA GLU A 37 -8.74 -7.50 -14.32
C GLU A 37 -9.95 -6.80 -14.94
N ASP A 38 -11.09 -6.74 -14.23
CA ASP A 38 -12.26 -5.99 -14.65
C ASP A 38 -11.93 -4.50 -14.90
N LEU A 39 -11.11 -3.89 -14.04
CA LEU A 39 -10.66 -2.49 -14.20
C LEU A 39 -9.72 -2.32 -15.42
N SER A 40 -8.91 -3.33 -15.71
CA SER A 40 -7.96 -3.31 -16.84
C SER A 40 -8.61 -3.53 -18.21
N ARG A 41 -9.90 -3.89 -18.28
CA ARG A 41 -10.58 -4.16 -19.56
C ARG A 41 -10.59 -2.95 -20.50
N GLU A 42 -10.60 -1.74 -19.95
CA GLU A 42 -10.49 -0.50 -20.73
C GLU A 42 -9.09 -0.28 -21.31
N GLN A 43 -8.08 -1.02 -20.83
CA GLN A 43 -6.67 -0.97 -21.22
C GLN A 43 -6.18 -2.31 -21.78
N ASP A 44 -7.03 -3.02 -22.53
CA ASP A 44 -6.74 -4.33 -23.17
C ASP A 44 -6.26 -5.44 -22.20
N GLY A 45 -6.56 -5.30 -20.90
CA GLY A 45 -6.11 -6.26 -19.89
C GLY A 45 -4.64 -6.11 -19.49
N ILE A 46 -3.95 -5.08 -19.97
CA ILE A 46 -2.54 -4.82 -19.68
C ILE A 46 -2.41 -4.21 -18.29
N TYR A 47 -1.48 -4.76 -17.49
CA TYR A 47 -1.15 -4.15 -16.21
C TYR A 47 -0.18 -2.98 -16.41
N THR A 48 -0.53 -1.82 -15.87
CA THR A 48 0.36 -0.66 -15.77
C THR A 48 0.47 -0.20 -14.31
N PRO A 49 1.59 0.40 -13.89
CA PRO A 49 1.69 0.99 -12.55
C PRO A 49 0.62 2.06 -12.30
N GLY A 50 0.14 2.74 -13.35
CA GLY A 50 -0.97 3.69 -13.28
C GLY A 50 -2.29 3.02 -12.88
N LEU A 51 -2.63 1.90 -13.52
CA LEU A 51 -3.79 1.07 -13.15
C LEU A 51 -3.66 0.55 -11.70
N GLY A 52 -2.46 0.11 -11.31
CA GLY A 52 -2.19 -0.29 -9.93
C GLY A 52 -2.47 0.82 -8.91
N ALA A 53 -2.00 2.04 -9.20
CA ALA A 53 -2.25 3.22 -8.36
C ALA A 53 -3.75 3.56 -8.26
N GLU A 54 -4.49 3.46 -9.36
CA GLU A 54 -5.95 3.63 -9.38
C GLU A 54 -6.64 2.59 -8.48
N PHE A 55 -6.29 1.31 -8.63
CA PHE A 55 -6.83 0.24 -7.79
C PHE A 55 -6.50 0.43 -6.30
N ALA A 56 -5.28 0.86 -5.98
CA ALA A 56 -4.87 1.18 -4.61
C ALA A 56 -5.65 2.37 -4.01
N SER A 57 -6.14 3.29 -4.85
CA SER A 57 -6.96 4.43 -4.42
C SER A 57 -8.40 4.04 -4.04
N MET A 58 -8.89 2.87 -4.49
CA MET A 58 -10.23 2.33 -4.19
C MET A 58 -10.38 1.85 -2.73
N THR A 59 -10.19 2.76 -1.78
CA THR A 59 -10.15 2.50 -0.34
C THR A 59 -11.51 2.60 0.35
N MET A 60 -12.52 3.07 -0.38
CA MET A 60 -13.89 3.17 0.09
C MET A 60 -14.62 1.82 -0.03
N SER A 61 -15.43 1.49 0.97
CA SER A 61 -16.33 0.35 0.93
C SER A 61 -17.57 0.66 0.09
N PRO A 62 -17.89 -0.10 -0.97
CA PRO A 62 -19.14 0.05 -1.73
C PRO A 62 -20.38 -0.12 -0.85
N ARG A 63 -20.30 -0.97 0.18
CA ARG A 63 -21.46 -1.33 1.02
C ARG A 63 -21.77 -0.26 2.07
N THR A 64 -20.76 0.47 2.53
CA THR A 64 -20.91 1.42 3.67
C THR A 64 -20.50 2.84 3.32
N GLY A 65 -19.90 3.07 2.15
CA GLY A 65 -19.32 4.37 1.78
C GLY A 65 -18.19 4.82 2.68
N ARG A 66 -17.69 3.96 3.59
CA ARG A 66 -16.67 4.30 4.58
C ARG A 66 -15.28 3.86 4.15
N PHE A 67 -14.29 4.65 4.52
CA PHE A 67 -12.88 4.32 4.37
C PHE A 67 -12.54 3.05 5.18
N SER A 68 -11.74 2.16 4.59
CA SER A 68 -11.21 0.98 5.28
C SER A 68 -9.68 0.94 5.17
N ASN A 69 -9.01 1.10 6.32
CA ASN A 69 -7.56 0.99 6.40
C ASN A 69 -7.07 -0.43 6.06
N GLN A 70 -7.86 -1.46 6.40
CA GLN A 70 -7.56 -2.85 6.04
C GLN A 70 -7.58 -3.03 4.53
N ARG A 71 -8.63 -2.53 3.85
CA ARG A 71 -8.73 -2.56 2.38
C ARG A 71 -7.57 -1.84 1.72
N ARG A 72 -7.23 -0.64 2.20
CA ARG A 72 -6.09 0.11 1.68
C ARG A 72 -4.79 -0.68 1.75
N LYS A 73 -4.50 -1.29 2.91
CA LYS A 73 -3.28 -2.11 3.09
C LYS A 73 -3.29 -3.32 2.16
N ALA A 74 -4.42 -4.00 2.05
CA ALA A 74 -4.62 -5.13 1.16
C ALA A 74 -4.37 -4.77 -0.31
N HIS A 75 -5.03 -3.71 -0.81
CA HIS A 75 -4.88 -3.29 -2.20
C HIS A 75 -3.45 -2.83 -2.50
N ARG A 76 -2.84 -2.03 -1.61
CA ARG A 76 -1.44 -1.63 -1.76
C ARG A 76 -0.51 -2.84 -1.80
N ARG A 77 -0.73 -3.82 -0.92
CA ARG A 77 0.07 -5.05 -0.91
C ARG A 77 0.00 -5.80 -2.24
N LEU A 78 -1.19 -5.89 -2.84
CA LEU A 78 -1.36 -6.52 -4.15
C LEU A 78 -0.60 -5.76 -5.23
N VAL A 79 -0.71 -4.43 -5.25
CA VAL A 79 -0.02 -3.57 -6.22
C VAL A 79 1.50 -3.69 -6.09
N ASP A 80 2.03 -3.69 -4.85
CA ASP A 80 3.47 -3.86 -4.62
C ASP A 80 3.98 -5.20 -5.19
N LEU A 81 3.18 -6.28 -5.10
CA LEU A 81 3.51 -7.59 -5.68
C LEU A 81 3.51 -7.56 -7.21
N PHE A 82 2.51 -6.89 -7.80
CA PHE A 82 2.41 -6.74 -9.25
C PHE A 82 3.56 -5.89 -9.82
N ASP A 83 3.88 -4.77 -9.16
CA ASP A 83 4.98 -3.89 -9.56
C ASP A 83 6.33 -4.60 -9.41
N SER A 84 6.54 -5.35 -8.33
CA SER A 84 7.73 -6.19 -8.16
C SER A 84 7.83 -7.27 -9.24
N CYS A 85 6.70 -7.90 -9.61
CA CYS A 85 6.66 -8.89 -10.68
C CYS A 85 6.94 -8.27 -12.05
N LEU A 86 6.48 -7.04 -12.32
CA LEU A 86 6.84 -6.31 -13.54
C LEU A 86 8.33 -5.99 -13.61
N LEU A 87 8.93 -5.56 -12.49
CA LEU A 87 10.33 -5.14 -12.44
C LEU A 87 11.32 -6.31 -12.47
N SER A 88 11.01 -7.39 -11.75
CA SER A 88 11.93 -8.53 -11.57
C SER A 88 11.55 -9.76 -12.38
N GLY A 89 10.33 -9.83 -12.93
CA GLY A 89 9.78 -11.02 -13.58
C GLY A 89 9.34 -12.13 -12.61
N THR A 90 9.60 -11.97 -11.31
CA THR A 90 9.30 -12.95 -10.25
C THR A 90 8.46 -12.32 -9.14
N VAL A 91 7.67 -13.14 -8.45
CA VAL A 91 6.87 -12.66 -7.31
C VAL A 91 7.71 -12.73 -6.05
N ASP A 92 8.17 -11.58 -5.57
CA ASP A 92 8.83 -11.50 -4.27
C ASP A 92 7.80 -11.44 -3.13
N LEU A 93 7.55 -12.57 -2.48
CA LEU A 93 6.72 -12.61 -1.27
C LEU A 93 7.45 -12.10 -0.02
N SER A 94 8.78 -11.94 -0.11
CA SER A 94 9.62 -11.35 0.94
C SER A 94 9.43 -9.85 1.04
N LEU A 95 8.67 -9.22 0.12
CA LEU A 95 8.31 -7.81 0.18
C LEU A 95 7.88 -7.45 1.60
N LYS A 96 8.80 -6.82 2.32
CA LYS A 96 8.74 -6.17 3.63
C LYS A 96 7.72 -6.70 4.64
N ARG A 97 8.25 -7.31 5.71
CA ARG A 97 7.66 -7.22 7.07
C ARG A 97 7.38 -5.75 7.35
N HIS A 98 6.11 -5.35 7.27
CA HIS A 98 5.71 -3.95 7.44
C HIS A 98 5.81 -3.54 8.91
N GLY A 99 7.05 -3.25 9.30
CA GLY A 99 7.54 -2.75 10.57
C GLY A 99 8.91 -2.08 10.43
N GLU A 100 9.56 -2.18 9.27
CA GLU A 100 10.70 -1.33 8.94
C GLU A 100 10.25 0.12 8.78
N GLU A 101 10.96 0.95 9.55
CA GLU A 101 10.95 2.41 9.60
C GLU A 101 10.53 3.04 8.27
N ARG A 102 9.39 3.75 8.27
CA ARG A 102 9.06 4.64 7.15
C ARG A 102 10.22 5.62 7.05
N ALA A 103 10.89 5.67 5.90
CA ALA A 103 11.90 6.67 5.61
C ALA A 103 11.34 8.05 5.99
N VAL A 104 11.92 8.63 7.04
CA VAL A 104 11.55 9.97 7.48
C VAL A 104 12.18 10.95 6.49
N PRO A 105 11.42 11.91 5.94
CA PRO A 105 12.01 12.94 5.11
C PRO A 105 13.10 13.68 5.90
N GLN A 106 14.34 13.63 5.41
CA GLN A 106 15.48 14.31 6.02
C GLN A 106 15.72 15.71 5.43
N SER A 107 15.04 16.04 4.33
CA SER A 107 15.15 17.35 3.71
C SER A 107 14.54 18.42 4.62
N GLN A 108 15.36 19.42 4.94
CA GLN A 108 14.94 20.58 5.74
C GLN A 108 13.81 21.38 5.09
N GLU A 109 13.65 21.29 3.76
CA GLU A 109 12.55 21.93 3.03
C GLU A 109 11.26 21.09 3.06
N PHE A 110 11.39 19.77 3.11
CA PHE A 110 10.23 18.86 3.06
C PHE A 110 9.53 18.71 4.41
N ILE A 111 10.28 18.81 5.51
CA ILE A 111 9.74 18.74 6.88
C ILE A 111 8.66 19.81 7.14
N PRO A 112 8.89 21.12 6.89
CA PRO A 112 7.87 22.14 7.12
C PRO A 112 6.68 22.01 6.17
N LEU A 113 6.90 21.55 4.93
CA LEU A 113 5.82 21.28 3.97
C LEU A 113 4.90 20.15 4.46
N LEU A 114 5.48 19.07 4.98
CA LEU A 114 4.72 17.95 5.54
C LEU A 114 3.91 18.35 6.78
N ALA A 115 4.46 19.24 7.62
CA ALA A 115 3.76 19.79 8.77
C ALA A 115 2.55 20.65 8.34
N SER A 116 2.77 21.62 7.44
CA SER A 116 1.71 22.47 6.89
C SER A 116 0.58 21.67 6.24
N TRP A 117 0.92 20.63 5.46
CA TRP A 117 -0.07 19.72 4.89
C TRP A 117 -0.86 18.96 5.96
N SER A 118 -0.21 18.57 7.07
CA SER A 118 -0.89 17.85 8.16
C SER A 118 -1.91 18.74 8.88
N ASP A 119 -1.57 20.03 9.08
CA ASP A 119 -2.47 21.03 9.67
C ASP A 119 -3.67 21.29 8.74
N GLU A 120 -3.43 21.44 7.44
CA GLU A 120 -4.49 21.60 6.43
C GLU A 120 -5.47 20.41 6.42
N ILE A 121 -4.95 19.19 6.55
CA ILE A 121 -5.75 17.96 6.61
C ILE A 121 -6.61 17.90 7.90
N GLU A 122 -6.14 18.50 8.99
CA GLU A 122 -6.91 18.67 10.22
C GLU A 122 -8.01 19.72 10.08
N GLU A 123 -7.73 20.88 9.48
CA GLU A 123 -8.70 21.94 9.22
C GLU A 123 -9.85 21.51 8.29
N ARG A 124 -9.56 20.65 7.30
CA ARG A 124 -10.56 20.09 6.38
C ARG A 124 -11.55 19.12 7.04
N GLY A 125 -11.41 18.84 8.35
CA GLY A 125 -12.38 18.04 9.11
C GLY A 125 -12.44 16.57 8.71
N LEU A 126 -11.36 16.03 8.12
CA LEU A 126 -11.32 14.62 7.72
C LEU A 126 -11.49 13.70 8.94
N ALA A 127 -12.23 12.60 8.72
CA ALA A 127 -12.41 11.56 9.73
C ALA A 127 -11.04 11.13 10.30
N ALA A 128 -10.95 10.97 11.62
CA ALA A 128 -9.70 10.63 12.32
C ALA A 128 -9.04 9.36 11.77
N ALA A 129 -9.83 8.40 11.26
CA ALA A 129 -9.33 7.21 10.58
C ALA A 129 -8.60 7.50 9.27
N THR A 130 -9.04 8.50 8.50
CA THR A 130 -8.39 8.98 7.28
C THR A 130 -7.11 9.73 7.63
N ARG A 131 -7.15 10.61 8.64
CA ARG A 131 -5.96 11.32 9.14
C ARG A 131 -4.90 10.36 9.66
N SER A 132 -5.27 9.38 10.48
CA SER A 132 -4.35 8.35 10.98
C SER A 132 -3.78 7.43 9.89
N ALA A 133 -4.47 7.35 8.76
CA ALA A 133 -4.07 6.54 7.64
C ALA A 133 -3.05 7.27 6.76
N TYR A 134 -3.31 8.54 6.41
CA TYR A 134 -2.50 9.31 5.45
C TYR A 134 -1.53 10.29 6.11
N GLY A 135 -1.85 10.79 7.30
CA GLY A 135 -0.98 11.66 8.08
C GLY A 135 0.22 10.94 8.68
N PRO A 136 1.28 11.67 9.07
CA PRO A 136 2.26 11.17 10.02
C PRO A 136 1.51 10.77 11.30
N ARG A 137 1.77 9.57 11.83
CA ARG A 137 1.07 9.12 13.05
C ARG A 137 1.51 10.01 14.23
N PRO A 138 0.59 10.71 14.92
CA PRO A 138 0.92 11.31 16.20
C PRO A 138 1.14 10.17 17.21
N GLY A 139 2.27 10.21 17.92
CA GLY A 139 2.62 9.22 18.94
C GLY A 139 3.63 8.14 18.50
N LEU A 140 4.24 8.24 17.33
CA LEU A 140 5.56 7.65 17.10
C LEU A 140 6.62 8.70 17.41
N THR A 141 6.79 9.00 18.70
CA THR A 141 8.12 9.39 19.17
C THR A 141 9.06 8.27 18.73
N CYS A 142 9.99 8.65 17.87
CA CYS A 142 11.11 7.84 17.45
C CYS A 142 11.73 7.12 18.66
N CYS A 143 11.68 5.79 18.70
CA CYS A 143 12.35 4.98 19.71
C CYS A 143 13.89 5.01 19.60
N ILE A 144 14.46 5.97 18.86
CA ILE A 144 15.92 6.15 18.76
C ILE A 144 16.40 7.41 19.51
N TRP A 145 15.50 8.24 20.07
CA TRP A 145 15.95 9.37 20.89
C TRP A 145 16.01 9.02 22.38
N ARG A 146 17.08 8.31 22.78
CA ARG A 146 17.69 8.58 24.09
C ARG A 146 18.59 9.81 23.87
N PRO A 147 18.32 10.98 24.49
CA PRO A 147 19.40 11.91 24.69
C PRO A 147 20.38 11.19 25.61
N THR A 148 21.57 10.86 25.14
CA THR A 148 22.71 10.79 26.05
C THR A 148 22.95 12.21 26.52
N ALA A 149 22.17 12.61 27.51
CA ALA A 149 22.59 13.64 28.42
C ALA A 149 23.80 13.12 29.19
N SER A 150 24.70 14.07 29.43
CA SER A 150 25.61 14.17 30.58
C SER A 150 27.06 13.71 30.36
N PRO A 151 28.02 14.21 31.16
CA PRO A 151 28.34 15.63 31.36
C PRO A 151 29.87 15.88 31.31
N ARG A 152 30.26 17.11 30.96
CA ARG A 152 31.18 18.03 31.67
C ARG A 152 31.68 19.11 30.72
#